data_AF-A0A4Q5AP86-F1
#
_entry.id   AF-A0A4Q5AP86-F1
#
_cell.length_a   1.000
_cell.length_b   1.000
_cell.length_c   1.000
_cell.angle_alpha   90.00
_cell.angle_beta   90.00
_cell.angle_gamma   90.00
#
_symmetry.space_group_name_H-M   'P 1'
#
loop_
_entity.id
_entity.type
_entity.pdbx_description
1 polymer ?
#
loop_
_entity_poly.entity_id
_entity_poly.type
_entity_poly.pdbx_seq_one_letter_code
_entity_poly.pdbx_strand_id
1 'polypeptide(L)'
;MSYTTNFQGNHDEFVHDDGYANLVYSTLSHFEPELDLQILRYVRELEEQDGVFSTEERLEEIKSLRHDAFFFFCPDVLDEVLAVVERMDSKKVGEVVLAAVETHLAFNSDCGTLSPHQKIAYETARAIMLRMPTYEEWLAVNPNPENSTNDVKKKGATA
;
A
#
# COMPACT_ATOMS: atom_id res chain seq x y z
N MET A 1 -22.95 7.73 13.02
CA MET A 1 -21.94 8.71 13.46
C MET A 1 -20.92 8.78 12.35
N SER A 2 -20.86 9.90 11.64
CA SER A 2 -19.92 10.10 10.52
C SER A 2 -18.60 10.58 11.09
N TYR A 3 -17.56 9.76 10.99
CA TYR A 3 -16.20 10.20 11.24
C TYR A 3 -15.74 10.99 10.01
N THR A 4 -16.02 12.29 9.99
CA THR A 4 -15.34 13.20 9.06
C THR A 4 -14.00 13.55 9.67
N THR A 5 -12.95 12.79 9.34
CA THR A 5 -11.57 13.09 9.69
C THR A 5 -11.07 14.27 8.85
N ASN A 6 -10.95 15.43 9.49
CA ASN A 6 -10.32 16.64 8.93
C ASN A 6 -8.79 16.50 8.92
N PHE A 7 -8.24 15.63 8.08
CA PHE A 7 -6.80 15.62 7.81
C PHE A 7 -6.54 16.12 6.39
N GLN A 8 -6.52 17.45 6.24
CA GLN A 8 -5.88 18.15 5.13
C GLN A 8 -4.36 18.24 5.36
N GLY A 9 -3.72 17.11 5.70
CA GLY A 9 -2.27 17.02 5.81
C GLY A 9 -1.68 16.55 4.48
N ASN A 10 -0.66 17.22 3.97
CA ASN A 10 0.12 16.69 2.85
C ASN A 10 0.68 15.33 3.25
N HIS A 11 0.23 14.25 2.60
CA HIS A 11 0.73 12.89 2.83
C HIS A 11 2.24 12.75 2.58
N ASP A 12 2.87 13.75 1.95
CA ASP A 12 4.31 13.79 1.63
C ASP A 12 5.23 14.21 2.80
N GLU A 13 4.71 14.71 3.92
CA GLU A 13 5.52 15.23 5.03
C GLU A 13 5.60 14.31 6.26
N PHE A 14 5.00 13.12 6.21
CA PHE A 14 4.97 12.21 7.35
C PHE A 14 6.32 11.46 7.51
N VAL A 15 6.92 11.58 8.70
CA VAL A 15 8.21 10.92 9.05
C VAL A 15 8.07 10.21 10.39
N HIS A 16 8.10 8.88 10.38
CA HIS A 16 8.23 8.00 11.53
C HIS A 16 9.71 7.73 11.87
N ASP A 17 10.01 7.37 13.12
CA ASP A 17 11.36 6.95 13.53
C ASP A 17 11.77 5.58 12.95
N ASP A 18 10.82 4.86 12.35
CA ASP A 18 11.04 3.59 11.65
C ASP A 18 11.15 3.83 10.15
N GLY A 19 12.39 3.72 9.62
CA GLY A 19 12.66 3.85 8.19
C GLY A 19 11.91 2.84 7.32
N TYR A 20 11.57 1.67 7.86
CA TYR A 20 10.75 0.70 7.13
C TYR A 20 9.29 1.14 7.05
N ALA A 21 8.74 1.68 8.15
CA ALA A 21 7.38 2.24 8.15
C ALA A 21 7.25 3.41 7.16
N ASN A 22 8.26 4.28 7.08
CA ASN A 22 8.29 5.38 6.11
C ASN A 22 8.32 4.87 4.66
N LEU A 23 9.10 3.82 4.37
CA LEU A 23 9.12 3.20 3.06
C LEU A 23 7.74 2.67 2.67
N VAL A 24 7.12 1.91 3.57
CA VAL A 24 5.79 1.31 3.33
C VAL A 24 4.74 2.39 3.14
N TYR A 25 4.69 3.38 4.03
CA TYR A 25 3.76 4.50 3.95
C TYR A 25 3.94 5.30 2.66
N SER A 26 5.17 5.73 2.35
CA SER A 26 5.46 6.48 1.12
C SER A 26 5.07 5.70 -0.13
N THR A 27 5.32 4.39 -0.17
CA THR A 27 4.96 3.55 -1.31
C THR A 27 3.45 3.41 -1.48
N LEU A 28 2.70 3.28 -0.38
CA LEU A 28 1.23 3.22 -0.40
C LEU A 28 0.59 4.57 -0.73
N SER A 29 1.20 5.68 -0.31
CA SER A 29 0.75 7.03 -0.64
C SER A 29 0.98 7.39 -2.12
N HIS A 30 1.87 6.69 -2.82
CA HIS A 30 2.17 6.87 -4.25
C HIS A 30 1.66 5.67 -5.08
N PHE A 31 0.42 5.25 -4.85
CA PHE A 31 -0.17 4.06 -5.48
C PHE A 31 -0.70 4.30 -6.90
N GLU A 32 -0.89 5.55 -7.33
CA GLU A 32 -1.50 5.92 -8.62
C GLU A 32 -0.79 5.31 -9.84
N PRO A 33 0.55 5.22 -9.91
CA PRO A 33 1.21 4.56 -11.04
C PRO A 33 0.84 3.09 -11.16
N GLU A 34 0.69 2.38 -10.03
CA GLU A 34 0.27 0.98 -10.04
C GLU A 34 -1.22 0.86 -10.35
N LEU A 35 -2.05 1.77 -9.82
CA LEU A 35 -3.47 1.84 -10.12
C LEU A 35 -3.72 1.95 -11.63
N ASP A 36 -2.97 2.82 -12.30
CA ASP A 36 -3.05 3.01 -13.74
C ASP A 36 -2.69 1.74 -14.53
N LEU A 37 -1.68 1.00 -14.07
CA LEU A 37 -1.31 -0.28 -14.68
C LEU A 37 -2.43 -1.32 -14.52
N GLN A 38 -3.07 -1.39 -13.35
CA GLN A 38 -4.14 -2.34 -13.09
C GLN A 38 -5.41 -2.01 -13.89
N ILE A 39 -5.75 -0.72 -14.03
CA ILE A 39 -6.87 -0.29 -14.87
C ILE A 39 -6.63 -0.66 -16.33
N LEU A 40 -5.43 -0.40 -16.85
CA LEU A 40 -5.09 -0.75 -18.23
C LEU A 40 -5.12 -2.26 -18.50
N ARG A 41 -4.74 -3.07 -17.51
CA ARG A 41 -4.88 -4.53 -17.58
C ARG A 41 -6.34 -4.95 -17.59
N TYR A 42 -7.14 -4.42 -16.67
CA TYR A 42 -8.57 -4.74 -16.56
C TYR A 42 -9.33 -4.39 -17.85
N VAL A 43 -9.11 -3.20 -18.40
CA VAL A 43 -9.74 -2.77 -19.66
C VAL A 43 -9.33 -3.68 -20.82
N ARG A 44 -8.07 -4.14 -20.87
CA ARG A 44 -7.64 -5.11 -21.88
C ARG A 44 -8.34 -6.47 -21.69
N GLU A 45 -8.47 -6.95 -20.45
CA GLU A 45 -9.21 -8.18 -20.14
C GLU A 45 -10.68 -8.09 -20.56
N LEU A 46 -11.31 -6.91 -20.40
CA LEU A 46 -12.65 -6.65 -20.90
C LEU A 46 -12.72 -6.66 -22.43
N GLU A 47 -11.78 -6.00 -23.11
CA GLU A 47 -11.72 -5.99 -24.58
C GLU A 47 -11.57 -7.41 -25.16
N GLU A 48 -10.86 -8.30 -24.44
CA GLU A 48 -10.71 -9.71 -24.80
C GLU A 48 -11.99 -10.53 -24.62
N GLN A 49 -12.86 -10.16 -23.67
CA GLN A 49 -14.10 -10.88 -23.34
C GLN A 49 -15.31 -10.36 -24.11
N ASP A 50 -15.49 -9.04 -24.14
CA ASP A 50 -16.70 -8.37 -24.64
C ASP A 50 -16.51 -7.70 -26.01
N GLY A 51 -15.27 -7.66 -26.51
CA GLY A 51 -14.90 -7.08 -27.80
C GLY A 51 -14.20 -5.72 -27.68
N VAL A 52 -13.59 -5.30 -28.78
CA VAL A 52 -12.73 -4.09 -28.81
C VAL A 52 -13.56 -2.83 -28.65
N PHE A 53 -13.24 -2.02 -27.64
CA PHE A 53 -13.83 -0.71 -27.44
C PHE A 53 -13.36 0.31 -28.49
N SER A 54 -14.19 1.31 -28.76
CA SER A 54 -13.70 2.51 -29.40
C SER A 54 -12.73 3.26 -28.48
N THR A 55 -11.87 4.11 -29.06
CA THR A 55 -10.93 4.93 -28.27
C THR A 55 -11.64 5.81 -27.24
N GLU A 56 -12.83 6.31 -27.55
CA GLU A 56 -13.60 7.20 -26.67
C GLU A 56 -14.20 6.42 -25.49
N GLU A 57 -14.87 5.29 -25.75
CA GLU A 57 -15.41 4.41 -24.71
C GLU A 57 -14.30 3.92 -23.77
N ARG A 58 -13.14 3.56 -24.33
CA ARG A 58 -11.99 3.13 -23.55
C ARG A 58 -11.51 4.20 -22.59
N LEU A 59 -11.45 5.46 -23.04
CA LEU A 59 -11.01 6.59 -22.21
C LEU A 59 -12.03 6.91 -21.11
N GLU A 60 -13.33 6.84 -21.41
CA GLU A 60 -14.38 7.02 -20.42
C GLU A 60 -14.34 5.93 -19.34
N GLU A 61 -14.18 4.67 -19.75
CA GLU A 61 -14.07 3.53 -18.84
C GLU A 61 -12.85 3.66 -17.92
N ILE A 62 -11.67 3.96 -18.47
CA ILE A 62 -10.45 4.18 -17.68
C ILE A 62 -10.66 5.30 -16.66
N LYS A 63 -11.29 6.40 -17.06
CA LYS A 63 -11.54 7.55 -16.18
C LYS A 63 -12.51 7.20 -15.06
N SER A 64 -13.58 6.46 -15.37
CA SER A 64 -14.56 6.01 -14.37
C SER A 64 -13.90 5.06 -13.36
N LEU A 65 -13.22 4.02 -13.86
CA LEU A 65 -12.53 3.04 -13.01
C LEU A 65 -11.46 3.69 -12.14
N ARG A 66 -10.71 4.66 -12.68
CA ARG A 66 -9.71 5.41 -11.89
C ARG A 66 -10.36 6.18 -10.77
N HIS A 67 -11.45 6.90 -11.04
CA HIS A 67 -12.16 7.68 -10.03
C HIS A 67 -12.68 6.78 -8.91
N ASP A 68 -13.38 5.70 -9.26
CA ASP A 68 -14.01 4.81 -8.29
C ASP A 68 -12.98 4.02 -7.48
N ALA A 69 -11.92 3.51 -8.12
CA ALA A 69 -10.88 2.75 -7.43
C ALA A 69 -10.02 3.63 -6.53
N PHE A 70 -9.70 4.86 -6.97
CA PHE A 70 -9.01 5.84 -6.12
C PHE A 70 -9.86 6.19 -4.91
N PHE A 71 -11.15 6.48 -5.11
CA PHE A 71 -12.05 6.81 -4.01
C PHE A 71 -12.27 5.65 -3.04
N PHE A 72 -12.24 4.41 -3.53
CA PHE A 72 -12.31 3.22 -2.68
C PHE A 72 -11.03 2.97 -1.88
N PHE A 73 -9.85 3.21 -2.49
CA PHE A 73 -8.57 2.92 -1.85
C PHE A 73 -8.11 4.03 -0.89
N CYS A 74 -8.28 5.31 -1.25
CA CYS A 74 -7.60 6.41 -0.55
C CYS A 74 -8.13 6.72 0.86
N PRO A 75 -9.43 6.89 1.11
CA PRO A 75 -9.87 7.48 2.38
C PRO A 75 -9.67 6.55 3.56
N ASP A 76 -10.25 5.35 3.51
CA ASP A 76 -10.32 4.49 4.70
C ASP A 76 -9.00 3.73 4.95
N VAL A 77 -8.32 3.29 3.88
CA VAL A 77 -7.07 2.53 4.02
C VAL A 77 -5.92 3.44 4.45
N LEU A 78 -5.78 4.63 3.86
CA LEU A 78 -4.70 5.55 4.26
C LEU A 78 -4.94 6.14 5.66
N ASP A 79 -6.19 6.42 6.04
CA ASP A 79 -6.52 6.88 7.40
C ASP A 79 -6.15 5.83 8.46
N GLU A 80 -6.44 4.54 8.20
CA GLU A 80 -6.06 3.47 9.12
C GLU A 80 -4.56 3.24 9.17
N VAL A 81 -3.90 3.27 8.01
CA VAL A 81 -2.44 3.18 7.93
C VAL A 81 -1.79 4.31 8.72
N LEU A 82 -2.26 5.55 8.56
CA LEU A 82 -1.77 6.69 9.32
C LEU A 82 -1.98 6.49 10.82
N ALA A 83 -3.16 6.04 11.24
CA ALA A 83 -3.46 5.77 12.64
C ALA A 83 -2.60 4.66 13.26
N VAL A 84 -2.23 3.63 12.49
CA VAL A 84 -1.29 2.57 12.91
C VAL A 84 0.09 3.17 13.11
N VAL A 85 0.57 3.95 12.15
CA VAL A 85 1.91 4.54 12.19
C VAL A 85 2.03 5.59 13.30
N GLU A 86 1.00 6.38 13.57
CA GLU A 86 1.01 7.38 14.66
C GLU A 86 1.02 6.76 16.07
N ARG A 87 0.47 5.56 16.24
CA ARG A 87 0.19 4.98 17.57
C ARG A 87 1.12 3.84 17.97
N MET A 88 1.90 3.31 17.03
CA MET A 88 2.78 2.16 17.29
C MET A 88 4.25 2.56 17.41
N ASP A 89 4.78 2.49 18.63
CA ASP A 89 6.21 2.70 18.91
C ASP A 89 7.12 1.50 18.50
N SER A 90 6.67 0.64 17.58
CA SER A 90 7.37 -0.60 17.22
C SER A 90 8.13 -0.48 15.90
N LYS A 91 9.32 -1.08 15.81
CA LYS A 91 10.08 -1.17 14.54
C LYS A 91 9.48 -2.16 13.51
N LYS A 92 8.20 -2.54 13.69
CA LYS A 92 7.43 -3.46 12.83
C LYS A 92 6.14 -2.82 12.32
N VAL A 93 6.00 -1.50 12.47
CA VAL A 93 4.81 -0.75 12.04
C VAL A 93 4.50 -1.03 10.57
N GLY A 94 5.52 -1.10 9.70
CA GLY A 94 5.33 -1.41 8.28
C GLY A 94 4.65 -2.76 8.02
N GLU A 95 4.95 -3.80 8.80
CA GLU A 95 4.30 -5.11 8.67
C GLU A 95 2.82 -5.06 9.10
N VAL A 96 2.51 -4.26 10.12
CA VAL A 96 1.14 -4.06 10.59
C VAL A 96 0.33 -3.24 9.61
N VAL A 97 0.93 -2.23 9.00
CA VAL A 97 0.33 -1.45 7.90
C VAL A 97 -0.05 -2.36 6.73
N LEU A 98 0.87 -3.23 6.30
CA LEU A 98 0.62 -4.21 5.25
C LEU A 98 -0.54 -5.15 5.62
N ALA A 99 -0.55 -5.67 6.85
CA ALA A 99 -1.62 -6.53 7.33
C ALA A 99 -2.98 -5.80 7.42
N ALA A 100 -3.00 -4.52 7.81
CA ALA A 100 -4.22 -3.71 7.87
C ALA A 100 -4.82 -3.50 6.48
N VAL A 101 -3.98 -3.18 5.49
CA VAL A 101 -4.39 -3.05 4.07
C VAL A 101 -5.00 -4.36 3.58
N GLU A 102 -4.32 -5.49 3.77
CA GLU A 102 -4.84 -6.82 3.36
C GLU A 102 -6.16 -7.16 4.06
N THR A 103 -6.28 -6.84 5.35
CA THR A 103 -7.47 -7.08 6.15
C THR A 103 -8.66 -6.27 5.65
N HIS A 104 -8.48 -4.98 5.39
CA HIS A 104 -9.52 -4.11 4.83
C HIS A 104 -10.03 -4.60 3.49
N LEU A 105 -9.09 -4.98 2.63
CA LEU A 105 -9.39 -5.51 1.32
C LEU A 105 -10.17 -6.83 1.38
N ALA A 106 -9.82 -7.71 2.33
CA ALA A 106 -10.52 -8.98 2.52
C ALA A 106 -11.94 -8.78 3.09
N PHE A 107 -12.12 -7.89 4.06
CA PHE A 107 -13.42 -7.68 4.72
C PHE A 107 -14.44 -6.92 3.87
N ASN A 108 -14.00 -6.07 2.93
CA ASN A 108 -14.91 -5.38 2.01
C ASN A 108 -15.39 -6.26 0.83
N SER A 109 -15.02 -7.54 0.81
CA SER A 109 -15.57 -8.49 -0.18
C SER A 109 -16.91 -9.05 0.30
N ASP A 110 -18.01 -8.51 -0.24
CA ASP A 110 -19.34 -9.09 -0.03
C ASP A 110 -19.38 -10.49 -0.68
N CYS A 111 -19.36 -11.53 0.16
CA CYS A 111 -19.57 -12.93 -0.22
C CYS A 111 -18.73 -13.44 -1.42
N GLY A 112 -17.50 -12.93 -1.59
CA GLY A 112 -16.54 -13.44 -2.57
C GLY A 112 -16.63 -12.83 -3.98
N THR A 113 -17.41 -11.78 -4.19
CA THR A 113 -17.43 -11.02 -5.46
C THR A 113 -17.05 -9.56 -5.24
N LEU A 114 -15.91 -9.15 -5.79
CA LEU A 114 -15.48 -7.75 -5.82
C LEU A 114 -16.09 -7.06 -7.03
N SER A 115 -16.55 -5.82 -6.86
CA SER A 115 -16.85 -4.94 -7.98
C SER A 115 -15.59 -4.67 -8.82
N PRO A 116 -15.70 -4.21 -10.07
CA PRO A 116 -14.54 -3.87 -10.90
C PRO A 116 -13.53 -2.94 -10.22
N HIS A 117 -13.99 -1.84 -9.63
CA HIS A 117 -13.11 -0.87 -8.96
C HIS A 117 -12.49 -1.44 -7.68
N GLN A 118 -13.24 -2.26 -6.92
CA GLN A 118 -12.71 -2.95 -5.73
C GLN A 118 -11.62 -3.95 -6.11
N LYS A 119 -11.84 -4.73 -7.19
CA LYS A 119 -10.85 -5.67 -7.73
C LYS A 119 -9.58 -4.92 -8.17
N ILE A 120 -9.73 -3.81 -8.87
CA ILE A 120 -8.60 -2.98 -9.31
C ILE A 120 -7.83 -2.43 -8.11
N ALA A 121 -8.51 -1.84 -7.13
CA ALA A 121 -7.88 -1.33 -5.91
C ALA A 121 -7.16 -2.45 -5.14
N TYR A 122 -7.79 -3.63 -5.03
CA TYR A 122 -7.19 -4.82 -4.41
C TYR A 122 -5.92 -5.27 -5.11
N GLU A 123 -5.95 -5.48 -6.42
CA GLU A 123 -4.78 -5.92 -7.18
C GLU A 123 -3.67 -4.87 -7.17
N THR A 124 -4.03 -3.59 -7.09
CA THR A 124 -3.07 -2.48 -6.96
C THR A 124 -2.32 -2.58 -5.63
N ALA A 125 -3.07 -2.62 -4.53
CA ALA A 125 -2.50 -2.75 -3.20
C ALA A 125 -1.65 -4.02 -3.09
N ARG A 126 -2.19 -5.16 -3.53
CA ARG A 126 -1.50 -6.45 -3.53
C ARG A 126 -0.21 -6.42 -4.36
N ALA A 127 -0.21 -5.79 -5.53
CA ALA A 127 0.99 -5.67 -6.36
C ALA A 127 2.07 -4.79 -5.71
N ILE A 128 1.67 -3.74 -4.98
CA ILE A 128 2.58 -2.94 -4.15
C ILE A 128 3.14 -3.82 -3.03
N MET A 129 2.28 -4.47 -2.24
CA MET A 129 2.66 -5.31 -1.12
C MET A 129 3.62 -6.46 -1.51
N LEU A 130 3.35 -7.15 -2.63
CA LEU A 130 4.20 -8.24 -3.12
C LEU A 130 5.60 -7.79 -3.57
N ARG A 131 5.77 -6.52 -3.92
CA ARG A 131 7.08 -5.93 -4.25
C ARG A 131 7.76 -5.32 -3.04
N MET A 132 7.06 -5.19 -1.92
CA MET A 132 7.66 -4.67 -0.71
C MET A 132 8.58 -5.70 -0.07
N PRO A 133 9.83 -5.31 0.26
CA PRO A 133 10.69 -6.20 1.02
C PRO A 133 10.07 -6.43 2.39
N THR A 134 10.29 -7.61 2.94
CA THR A 134 10.05 -7.86 4.36
C THR A 134 10.94 -6.97 5.22
N TYR A 135 10.59 -6.79 6.49
CA TYR A 135 11.41 -6.00 7.41
C TYR A 135 12.86 -6.54 7.49
N GLU A 136 13.03 -7.86 7.49
CA GLU A 136 14.34 -8.51 7.56
C GLU A 136 15.18 -8.26 6.30
N GLU A 137 14.57 -8.34 5.11
CA GLU A 137 15.24 -8.02 3.84
C GLU A 137 15.61 -6.54 3.76
N TRP A 138 14.74 -5.65 4.23
CA TRP A 138 15.02 -4.23 4.29
C TRP A 138 16.20 -3.93 5.24
N LEU A 139 16.22 -4.56 6.43
CA LEU A 139 17.32 -4.43 7.39
C LEU A 139 18.66 -4.95 6.87
N ALA A 140 18.65 -6.00 6.03
CA ALA A 140 19.88 -6.54 5.44
C ALA A 140 20.59 -5.51 4.53
N VAL A 141 19.82 -4.60 3.92
CA VAL A 141 20.33 -3.53 3.03
C VAL A 141 20.49 -2.21 3.78
N ASN A 142 19.70 -1.98 4.82
CA ASN A 142 19.70 -0.78 5.66
C ASN A 142 20.00 -1.14 7.12
N PRO A 143 21.24 -1.60 7.43
CA PRO A 143 21.58 -2.01 8.77
C PRO A 143 21.46 -0.83 9.73
N ASN A 144 20.64 -1.01 10.76
CA ASN A 144 20.46 -0.01 11.81
C ASN A 144 21.82 0.22 12.52
N PRO A 145 22.36 1.45 12.58
CA PRO A 145 23.67 1.71 13.18
C PRO A 145 23.78 1.33 14.66
N GLU A 146 22.65 1.12 15.34
CA GLU A 146 22.61 0.61 16.72
C GLU A 146 22.96 -0.88 16.83
N ASN A 147 22.69 -1.68 15.79
CA ASN A 147 22.94 -3.14 15.81
C ASN A 147 24.39 -3.51 15.46
N SER A 148 25.14 -2.64 14.79
CA SER A 148 26.51 -2.90 14.35
C SER A 148 27.57 -2.74 15.45
N THR A 149 27.20 -2.26 16.64
CA THR A 149 28.14 -2.08 17.77
C THR A 149 28.25 -3.30 18.70
N ASN A 150 27.36 -4.30 18.59
CA ASN A 150 27.36 -5.46 19.49
C ASN A 150 28.15 -6.67 18.99
N ASP A 151 28.48 -6.77 17.70
CA ASP A 151 29.26 -7.91 17.18
C ASP A 151 30.78 -7.73 17.28
N VAL A 152 31.27 -6.50 17.45
CA VAL A 152 32.72 -6.25 17.59
C VAL A 152 33.23 -6.55 19.01
N LYS A 153 32.35 -6.55 20.04
CA LYS A 153 32.76 -6.80 21.43
C LYS A 153 32.81 -8.27 21.84
N LYS A 154 32.29 -9.21 21.04
CA LYS A 154 32.33 -10.65 21.38
C LYS A 154 33.53 -11.43 20.83
N LYS A 155 34.39 -10.83 20.00
CA LYS A 155 35.60 -11.49 19.45
C LYS A 155 36.94 -11.06 20.07
N GLY A 156 36.92 -10.25 21.13
CA GLY A 156 38.13 -9.72 21.78
C GLY A 156 38.36 -10.13 23.23
N ALA A 157 37.59 -11.08 23.77
CA ALA A 157 37.72 -11.53 25.16
C ALA A 157 37.79 -13.06 25.24
N THR A 158 38.86 -13.63 24.71
CA THR A 158 39.38 -14.93 25.15
C THR A 158 40.90 -14.90 25.06
N ALA A 159 41.50 -14.83 26.25
CA ALA A 159 42.81 -15.30 26.69
C ALA A 159 44.05 -15.01 25.83
#